data_AF-A0A497S9W8-F1
#
_entry.id   AF-A0A497S9W8-F1
#
_cell.length_a   1.000
_cell.length_b   1.000
_cell.length_c   1.000
_cell.angle_alpha   90.00
_cell.angle_beta   90.00
_cell.angle_gamma   90.00
#
_symmetry.space_group_name_H-M   'P 1'
#
loop_
_entity.id
_entity.type
_entity.pdbx_description
1 polymer ?
#
loop_
_entity_poly.entity_id
_entity_poly.type
_entity_poly.pdbx_seq_one_letter_code
_entity_poly.pdbx_strand_id
1 'polypeptide(L)' 'VIAKDNNVDKAVLKSKSPACGSGHIYDGTFSGRLREGDGVTTALLKRHGIDVLTEEEFREGL' A
#
# COMPACT_ATOMS: atom_id res chain seq x y z
N VAL A 1 13.28 1.48 9.22
CA VAL A 1 12.61 1.22 7.91
C VAL A 1 13.04 2.34 7.02
N ILE A 2 13.56 2.04 5.83
CA ILE A 2 14.27 3.02 4.99
C ILE A 2 13.54 4.35 4.82
N ALA A 3 12.20 4.34 4.73
CA ALA A 3 11.38 5.54 4.69
C ALA A 3 11.55 6.44 5.93
N LYS A 4 11.55 5.88 7.14
CA LYS A 4 11.84 6.62 8.38
C LYS A 4 13.26 7.18 8.39
N ASP A 5 14.22 6.37 7.94
CA ASP A 5 15.64 6.75 7.93
C ASP A 5 15.89 7.93 6.96
N ASN A 6 14.96 8.18 6.03
CA ASN A 6 14.97 9.29 5.08
C ASN A 6 13.91 10.38 5.38
N ASN A 7 13.29 10.38 6.56
CA ASN A 7 12.24 11.35 6.94
C ASN A 7 11.04 11.41 5.96
N VAL A 8 10.66 10.28 5.39
CA VAL A 8 9.47 10.15 4.53
C VAL A 8 8.23 9.97 5.41
N ASP A 9 7.20 10.76 5.14
CA ASP A 9 5.89 10.72 5.81
C ASP A 9 4.78 10.09 4.95
N LYS A 10 4.93 10.10 3.63
CA LYS A 10 3.99 9.54 2.65
C LYS A 10 4.66 8.61 1.63
N ALA A 11 3.96 7.54 1.26
CA ALA A 11 4.36 6.64 0.17
C ALA A 11 3.22 6.41 -0.82
N VAL A 12 3.47 6.59 -2.12
CA VAL A 12 2.53 6.25 -3.19
C VAL A 12 2.92 4.91 -3.79
N LEU A 13 2.04 3.92 -3.70
CA LEU A 13 2.31 2.52 -4.01
C LEU A 13 1.30 1.93 -4.99
N LYS A 14 1.71 0.90 -5.74
CA LYS A 14 0.85 0.23 -6.74
C LYS A 14 -0.35 -0.46 -6.08
N SER A 15 -1.57 -0.09 -6.48
CA SER A 15 -2.83 -0.68 -6.05
C SER A 15 -2.88 -2.20 -6.29
N LYS A 16 -3.60 -2.93 -5.43
CA LYS A 16 -3.95 -4.37 -5.54
C LYS A 16 -2.81 -5.37 -5.38
N SER A 17 -1.56 -4.91 -5.32
CA SER A 17 -0.39 -5.77 -5.16
C SER A 17 -0.35 -6.43 -3.76
N PRO A 18 -0.02 -7.73 -3.64
CA PRO A 18 0.15 -8.38 -2.34
C PRO A 18 1.31 -7.80 -1.49
N ALA A 19 2.18 -6.98 -2.09
CA ALA A 19 3.19 -6.21 -1.37
C ALA A 19 2.78 -4.74 -1.16
N CYS A 20 2.25 -4.10 -2.20
CA CYS A 20 2.13 -2.64 -2.27
C CYS A 20 0.68 -2.12 -2.19
N GLY A 21 -0.33 -2.98 -2.29
CA GLY A 21 -1.73 -2.56 -2.22
C GLY A 21 -2.09 -1.98 -0.86
N SER A 22 -2.94 -0.95 -0.86
CA SER A 22 -3.54 -0.34 0.33
C SER A 22 -5.04 -0.61 0.31
N GLY A 23 -5.58 -1.16 1.40
CA GLY A 23 -7.00 -1.49 1.55
C GLY A 23 -7.47 -2.74 0.79
N HIS A 24 -6.95 -2.99 -0.41
CA HIS A 24 -7.29 -4.17 -1.22
C HIS A 24 -6.05 -4.81 -1.87
N ILE A 25 -6.01 -6.14 -1.86
CA ILE A 25 -4.97 -6.97 -2.51
C ILE A 25 -5.58 -8.17 -3.22
N TYR A 26 -4.88 -8.73 -4.21
CA TYR A 26 -5.26 -10.03 -4.77
C TYR A 26 -5.27 -11.12 -3.68
N ASP A 27 -6.27 -12.00 -3.75
CA ASP A 27 -6.54 -13.01 -2.70
C ASP A 27 -5.59 -14.22 -2.72
N GLY A 28 -4.70 -14.31 -3.72
CA GLY A 28 -3.74 -15.40 -3.87
C GLY A 28 -4.29 -16.68 -4.50
N THR A 29 -5.57 -16.71 -4.90
CA THR A 29 -6.21 -17.87 -5.55
C THR A 29 -6.01 -17.91 -7.07
N PHE A 30 -5.33 -16.91 -7.63
CA PHE A 30 -5.16 -16.71 -9.09
C PHE A 30 -6.48 -16.55 -9.86
N SER A 31 -7.58 -16.25 -9.17
CA SER A 31 -8.88 -15.98 -9.78
C SER A 31 -9.09 -14.52 -10.22
N GLY A 32 -8.10 -13.65 -9.98
CA GLY A 32 -8.21 -12.21 -10.19
C GLY A 32 -9.06 -11.48 -9.14
N ARG A 33 -9.58 -12.20 -8.14
CA ARG A 33 -10.37 -11.63 -7.05
C ARG A 33 -9.50 -10.84 -6.09
N LEU A 34 -10.09 -9.75 -5.60
CA LEU A 34 -9.52 -8.94 -4.54
C LEU A 34 -10.14 -9.34 -3.20
N ARG A 35 -9.37 -9.14 -2.14
CA ARG A 35 -9.84 -9.16 -0.76
C ARG A 35 -9.42 -7.88 -0.06
N GLU A 36 -10.13 -7.52 1.00
CA GLU A 36 -9.70 -6.47 1.91
C GLU A 36 -8.37 -6.85 2.57
N GLY A 37 -7.49 -5.86 2.70
CA GLY A 37 -6.20 -6.02 3.35
C GLY A 37 -5.11 -5.19 2.70
N ASP A 38 -4.03 -4.99 3.44
CA ASP A 38 -2.83 -4.32 2.99
C ASP A 38 -1.79 -5.33 2.51
N GLY A 39 -1.03 -4.93 1.48
CA GLY A 39 0.17 -5.66 1.10
C GLY A 39 1.25 -5.58 2.18
N VAL A 40 2.21 -6.51 2.17
CA VAL A 40 3.22 -6.61 3.24
C VAL A 40 4.06 -5.34 3.44
N THR A 41 4.39 -4.63 2.36
CA THR A 41 5.13 -3.35 2.41
C THR A 41 4.23 -2.26 2.98
N THR A 42 2.99 -2.16 2.50
CA THR A 42 2.00 -1.19 3.01
C THR A 42 1.76 -1.35 4.50
N ALA A 43 1.55 -2.59 4.96
CA ALA A 43 1.34 -2.90 6.36
C ALA A 43 2.54 -2.49 7.23
N LEU A 44 3.78 -2.73 6.76
CA LEU A 44 4.98 -2.30 7.46
C LEU A 44 5.09 -0.76 7.55
N LEU A 45 4.86 -0.06 6.44
CA LEU A 45 4.91 1.41 6.40
C LEU A 45 3.85 2.03 7.32
N LYS A 46 2.59 1.58 7.23
CA LYS A 46 1.49 2.03 8.10
C LYS A 46 1.77 1.76 9.57
N ARG A 47 2.32 0.58 9.93
CA ARG A 47 2.74 0.27 11.31
C ARG A 47 3.77 1.24 11.85
N HIS A 48 4.57 1.84 10.97
CA HIS A 48 5.57 2.84 11.31
C HIS A 48 5.04 4.28 11.24
N GLY A 49 3.75 4.49 10.98
CA GLY A 49 3.13 5.83 10.94
C GLY A 49 3.39 6.59 9.64
N ILE A 50 3.73 5.87 8.56
CA ILE A 50 3.85 6.45 7.22
C ILE A 50 2.49 6.29 6.55
N ASP A 51 1.98 7.39 6.00
CA ASP A 51 0.73 7.41 5.25
C ASP A 51 0.96 6.77 3.88
N VAL A 52 0.06 5.88 3.47
CA VAL A 52 0.24 5.09 2.24
C VAL A 52 -0.99 5.26 1.35
N LEU A 53 -0.74 5.84 0.19
CA LEU A 53 -1.71 6.08 -0.87
C LEU A 53 -1.44 5.12 -2.03
N THR A 54 -2.49 4.77 -2.76
CA THR A 54 -2.38 4.16 -4.08
C THR A 54 -2.13 5.21 -5.16
N GLU A 55 -1.68 4.79 -6.34
CA GLU A 55 -1.55 5.69 -7.48
C GLU A 55 -2.90 6.19 -8.02
N GLU A 56 -4.00 5.59 -7.59
CA GLU A 56 -5.37 5.99 -7.90
C GLU A 56 -5.77 7.16 -6.97
N GLU A 57 -5.66 6.97 -5.65
CA GLU A 57 -5.93 8.01 -4.63
C GLU A 57 -5.08 9.27 -4.83
N PHE A 58 -3.78 9.12 -5.14
CA PHE A 58 -2.90 10.26 -5.40
C PHE A 58 -3.30 11.07 -6.64
N ARG A 59 -3.81 10.41 -7.69
CA ARG A 59 -4.25 11.08 -8.92
C ARG A 59 -5.55 11.85 -8.74
N GLU A 60 -6.38 11.44 -7.79
CA GLU A 60 -7.65 12.10 -7.46
C GLU A 60 -7.46 13.39 -6.63
N GLY A 61 -6.21 13.77 -6.36
CA GLY A 61 -5.86 15.07 -5.75
C GLY A 61 -5.91 15.09 -4.23
N LEU A 62 -5.76 13.92 -3.60
CA LEU A 62 -5.57 13.75 -2.16
C LEU A 62 -4.09 13.87 -1.76
#